data_AF-A0A6M0FCZ9-F1
#
_entry.id   AF-A0A6M0FCZ9-F1
#
_cell.length_a   1.000
_cell.length_b   1.000
_cell.length_c   1.000
_cell.angle_alpha   90.00
_cell.angle_beta   90.00
_cell.angle_gamma   90.00
#
_symmetry.space_group_name_H-M   'P 1'
#
loop_
_entity.id
_entity.type
_entity.pdbx_description
1 polymer ?
#
loop_
_entity_poly.entity_id
_entity_poly.type
_entity_poly.pdbx_seq_one_letter_code
_entity_poly.pdbx_strand_id
1 'polypeptide(L)'
;MDESPWLVRGVKEWMWVISSEKYSLFHAGDTRSPAELEYLLGQSFSGVLSSDDFSVYNGYRVVAQQKCLAHLRRHFQQVTRLKQPHQKALGEAFVSLIDEAFTQHNDRIWRETRETSTYASWAESFLVRVQQAISTWSTKAGHVAGLLLKSLRDKSHQWWYFLDHPQVPPDNNRAER
;
A
#
# COMPACT_ATOMS: atom_id res chain seq x y z
N MET A 1 -0.67 -4.52 9.25
CA MET A 1 -0.28 -3.65 10.36
C MET A 1 -0.80 -2.27 10.04
N ASP A 2 -1.34 -1.61 11.05
CA ASP A 2 -1.83 -0.24 10.98
C ASP A 2 -1.58 0.43 12.32
N GLU A 3 -1.51 1.75 12.31
CA GLU A 3 -1.35 2.52 13.53
C GLU A 3 -2.15 3.82 13.48
N SER A 4 -3.01 4.00 14.48
CA SER A 4 -3.96 5.10 14.53
C SER A 4 -3.75 5.94 15.80
N PRO A 5 -3.72 7.28 15.68
CA PRO A 5 -3.58 8.14 16.84
C PRO A 5 -4.88 8.17 17.65
N TRP A 6 -4.75 8.22 18.97
CA TRP A 6 -5.88 8.37 19.90
C TRP A 6 -5.51 9.31 21.05
N LEU A 7 -6.52 9.98 21.62
CA LEU A 7 -6.34 10.89 22.75
C LEU A 7 -6.82 10.21 24.04
N VAL A 8 -5.89 9.94 24.95
CA VAL A 8 -6.19 9.39 26.28
C VAL A 8 -5.97 10.49 27.30
N ARG A 9 -7.06 11.01 27.87
CA ARG A 9 -7.03 12.13 28.85
C ARG A 9 -6.24 13.36 28.36
N GLY A 10 -6.29 13.62 27.05
CA GLY A 10 -5.60 14.75 26.40
C GLY A 10 -4.16 14.46 25.98
N VAL A 11 -3.62 13.28 26.28
CA VAL A 11 -2.31 12.82 25.78
C VAL A 11 -2.50 12.05 24.48
N LYS A 12 -1.69 12.37 23.46
CA LYS A 12 -1.70 11.63 22.20
C LYS A 12 -0.87 10.37 22.36
N GLU A 13 -1.53 9.24 22.20
CA GLU A 13 -0.93 7.91 22.15
C GLU A 13 -1.16 7.30 20.74
N TRP A 14 -0.70 6.06 20.53
CA TRP A 14 -0.90 5.31 19.29
C TRP A 14 -1.46 3.92 19.57
N MET A 15 -2.52 3.57 18.86
CA MET A 15 -3.02 2.20 18.82
C MET A 15 -2.37 1.48 17.63
N TRP A 16 -1.53 0.50 17.93
CA TRP A 16 -0.94 -0.40 16.95
C TRP A 16 -1.85 -1.62 16.77
N VAL A 17 -2.21 -1.92 15.53
CA VAL A 17 -3.02 -3.08 15.18
C VAL A 17 -2.21 -3.99 14.26
N ILE A 18 -1.94 -5.20 14.75
CA ILE A 18 -1.33 -6.27 13.96
C ILE A 18 -2.38 -7.34 13.79
N SER A 19 -2.75 -7.63 12.54
CA SER A 19 -3.73 -8.66 12.24
C SER A 19 -3.15 -9.69 11.27
N SER A 20 -3.46 -10.95 11.55
CA SER A 20 -3.19 -12.12 10.72
C SER A 20 -4.52 -12.83 10.42
N GLU A 21 -4.47 -13.99 9.77
CA GLU A 21 -5.68 -14.78 9.53
C GLU A 21 -6.29 -15.36 10.83
N LYS A 22 -5.46 -15.61 11.86
CA LYS A 22 -5.88 -16.30 13.08
C LYS A 22 -6.01 -15.41 14.31
N TYR A 23 -5.21 -14.35 14.37
CA TYR A 23 -5.08 -13.51 15.56
C TYR A 23 -4.96 -12.04 15.17
N SER A 24 -5.51 -11.19 16.03
CA SER A 24 -5.27 -9.76 16.04
C SER A 24 -4.68 -9.35 17.39
N LEU A 25 -3.62 -8.55 17.35
CA LEU A 25 -2.98 -7.94 18.51
C LEU A 25 -3.22 -6.44 18.47
N PHE A 26 -3.67 -5.90 19.60
CA PHE A 26 -3.84 -4.47 19.83
C PHE A 26 -2.83 -4.05 20.89
N HIS A 27 -2.02 -3.04 20.59
CA HIS A 27 -1.00 -2.53 21.49
C HIS A 27 -1.08 -1.01 21.58
N ALA A 28 -1.26 -0.52 22.80
CA ALA A 28 -1.16 0.89 23.11
C ALA A 28 0.32 1.25 23.26
N GLY A 29 0.82 2.09 22.35
CA GLY A 29 2.19 2.61 22.40
C GLY A 29 2.20 4.13 22.57
N ASP A 30 3.16 4.62 23.34
CA ASP A 30 3.36 6.07 23.53
C ASP A 30 3.96 6.72 22.27
N THR A 31 4.57 5.91 21.40
CA THR A 31 5.25 6.38 20.20
C THR A 31 4.79 5.67 18.93
N ARG A 32 5.11 6.30 17.80
CA ARG A 32 5.01 5.71 16.47
C ARG A 32 6.39 5.50 15.85
N SER A 33 7.24 4.77 16.57
CA SER A 33 8.68 4.68 16.28
C SER A 33 9.09 3.30 15.76
N PRO A 34 10.26 3.18 15.09
CA PRO A 34 10.80 1.88 14.72
C PRO A 34 11.04 0.95 15.92
N ALA A 35 11.30 1.52 17.10
CA ALA A 35 11.48 0.75 18.33
C ALA A 35 10.18 0.03 18.76
N GLU A 36 9.01 0.65 18.58
CA GLU A 36 7.72 -0.01 18.82
C GLU A 36 7.48 -1.14 17.81
N LEU A 37 7.83 -0.92 16.55
CA LEU A 37 7.73 -1.95 15.51
C LEU A 37 8.60 -3.17 15.87
N GLU A 38 9.85 -2.94 16.30
CA GLU A 38 10.77 -3.99 16.74
C GLU A 38 10.31 -4.67 18.04
N TYR A 39 9.70 -3.92 18.96
CA TYR A 39 9.10 -4.48 20.16
C TYR A 39 7.96 -5.46 19.83
N LEU A 40 7.13 -5.11 18.84
CA LEU A 40 5.96 -5.90 18.45
C LEU A 40 6.29 -7.10 17.56
N LEU A 41 7.21 -6.95 16.61
CA LEU A 41 7.50 -7.97 15.60
C LEU A 41 8.89 -8.61 15.75
N GLY A 42 9.68 -8.18 16.73
CA GLY A 42 11.08 -8.54 16.89
C GLY A 42 12.01 -7.74 15.97
N GLN A 43 13.30 -8.07 15.94
CA GLN A 43 14.28 -7.42 15.05
C GLN A 43 14.08 -7.77 13.56
N SER A 44 13.30 -8.80 13.28
CA SER A 44 12.97 -9.23 11.92
C SER A 44 11.67 -10.03 11.88
N PHE A 45 10.92 -9.91 10.78
CA PHE A 45 9.70 -10.66 10.54
C PHE A 45 9.85 -11.62 9.35
N SER A 46 9.57 -12.91 9.56
CA SER A 46 9.71 -13.94 8.52
C SER A 46 8.51 -14.05 7.56
N GLY A 47 7.56 -13.10 7.62
CA GLY A 47 6.38 -13.07 6.78
C GLY A 47 6.32 -11.86 5.86
N VAL A 48 5.15 -11.62 5.26
CA VAL A 48 4.88 -10.43 4.44
C VAL A 48 4.22 -9.37 5.32
N LEU A 49 4.85 -8.21 5.44
CA LEU A 49 4.28 -7.08 6.18
C LEU A 49 3.39 -6.25 5.25
N SER A 50 2.07 -6.31 5.49
CA SER A 50 1.10 -5.43 4.81
C SER A 50 0.85 -4.17 5.65
N SER A 51 1.16 -2.98 5.13
CA SER A 51 1.08 -1.69 5.85
C SER A 51 0.84 -0.53 4.89
N ASP A 52 0.63 0.69 5.40
CA ASP A 52 0.69 1.89 4.56
C ASP A 52 2.14 2.25 4.16
N ASP A 53 2.34 3.40 3.50
CA ASP A 53 3.68 3.91 3.15
C ASP A 53 4.29 4.81 4.24
N PHE A 54 4.01 4.52 5.52
CA PHE A 54 4.62 5.26 6.60
C PHE A 54 6.11 4.90 6.76
N SER A 55 6.92 5.91 7.11
CA SER A 55 8.37 5.78 7.12
C SER A 55 8.91 4.81 8.16
N VAL A 56 8.14 4.49 9.20
CA VAL A 56 8.55 3.54 10.24
C VAL A 56 8.82 2.15 9.70
N TYR A 57 8.15 1.77 8.62
CA TYR A 57 8.30 0.47 7.98
C TYR A 57 9.49 0.41 7.02
N ASN A 58 10.08 1.56 6.67
CA ASN A 58 11.23 1.60 5.77
C ASN A 58 12.47 1.05 6.48
N GLY A 59 13.12 0.04 5.89
CA GLY A 59 14.35 -0.55 6.43
C GLY A 59 14.14 -1.61 7.52
N TYR A 60 12.89 -1.85 7.95
CA TYR A 60 12.58 -2.98 8.82
C TYR A 60 12.88 -4.31 8.12
N ARG A 61 13.53 -5.25 8.82
CA ARG A 61 13.97 -6.52 8.23
C ARG A 61 12.78 -7.47 8.10
N VAL A 62 12.33 -7.67 6.87
CA VAL A 62 11.17 -8.51 6.57
C VAL A 62 11.40 -9.25 5.24
N VAL A 63 10.78 -10.42 5.09
CA VAL A 63 10.85 -11.20 3.84
C VAL A 63 10.31 -10.38 2.67
N ALA A 64 9.15 -9.74 2.84
CA ALA A 64 8.58 -8.82 1.86
C ALA A 64 7.63 -7.81 2.49
N GLN A 65 7.32 -6.75 1.75
CA GLN A 65 6.29 -5.79 2.11
C GLN A 65 5.22 -5.73 1.02
N GLN A 66 3.97 -5.59 1.44
CA GLN A 66 2.86 -5.20 0.57
C GLN A 66 2.31 -3.86 1.07
N LYS A 67 2.53 -2.78 0.33
CA LYS A 67 1.98 -1.48 0.71
C LYS A 67 0.50 -1.40 0.36
N CYS A 68 -0.29 -0.79 1.22
CA CYS A 68 -1.74 -0.77 1.08
C CYS A 68 -2.20 0.13 -0.08
N LEU A 69 -2.79 -0.48 -1.11
CA LEU A 69 -3.35 0.23 -2.25
C LEU A 69 -4.54 1.12 -1.87
N ALA A 70 -5.27 0.80 -0.79
CA ALA A 70 -6.39 1.63 -0.34
C ALA A 70 -5.91 3.02 0.11
N HIS A 71 -4.79 3.08 0.85
CA HIS A 71 -4.14 4.33 1.23
C HIS A 71 -3.61 5.09 0.01
N LEU A 72 -2.94 4.39 -0.92
CA LEU A 72 -2.45 4.99 -2.15
C LEU A 72 -3.59 5.61 -2.98
N ARG A 73 -4.72 4.90 -3.08
CA ARG A 73 -5.92 5.38 -3.76
C ARG A 73 -6.45 6.65 -3.10
N ARG A 74 -6.58 6.68 -1.77
CA ARG A 74 -7.01 7.89 -1.02
C ARG A 74 -6.08 9.07 -1.32
N HIS A 75 -4.76 8.86 -1.39
CA HIS A 75 -3.81 9.92 -1.75
C HIS A 75 -4.03 10.45 -3.17
N PHE A 76 -4.21 9.58 -4.16
CA PHE A 76 -4.50 10.04 -5.53
C PHE A 76 -5.88 10.72 -5.65
N GLN A 77 -6.88 10.31 -4.86
CA GLN A 77 -8.16 11.03 -4.76
C GLN A 77 -8.02 12.43 -4.15
N GLN A 78 -7.03 12.66 -3.28
CA GLN A 78 -6.72 14.02 -2.82
C GLN A 78 -6.04 14.82 -3.94
N VAL A 79 -5.17 14.18 -4.72
CA VAL A 79 -4.54 14.79 -5.90
C VAL A 79 -5.60 15.23 -6.92
N THR A 80 -6.70 14.48 -7.10
CA THR A 80 -7.77 14.89 -8.03
C THR A 80 -8.46 16.20 -7.66
N ARG A 81 -8.38 16.60 -6.38
CA ARG A 81 -8.99 17.82 -5.83
C ARG A 81 -8.07 19.04 -5.93
N LEU A 82 -6.81 18.85 -6.34
CA LEU A 82 -5.86 19.96 -6.51
C LEU A 82 -6.23 20.79 -7.73
N LYS A 83 -6.21 22.12 -7.58
CA LYS A 83 -6.54 23.08 -8.64
C LYS A 83 -5.42 23.31 -9.65
N GLN A 84 -4.22 22.80 -9.37
CA GLN A 84 -3.05 22.94 -10.23
C GLN A 84 -3.27 22.21 -11.57
N PRO A 85 -2.70 22.70 -12.69
CA PRO A 85 -2.80 22.04 -13.98
C PRO A 85 -2.38 20.56 -13.89
N HIS A 86 -3.04 19.73 -14.69
CA HIS A 86 -2.77 18.29 -14.84
C HIS A 86 -3.00 17.40 -13.61
N GLN A 87 -3.08 17.93 -12.38
CA GLN A 87 -3.19 17.12 -11.16
C GLN A 87 -4.48 16.29 -11.14
N LYS A 88 -5.59 16.87 -11.60
CA LYS A 88 -6.86 16.14 -11.70
C LYS A 88 -6.73 14.90 -12.58
N ALA A 89 -6.28 15.07 -13.83
CA ALA A 89 -6.13 13.99 -14.79
C ALA A 89 -5.07 12.95 -14.35
N LEU A 90 -3.98 13.40 -13.73
CA LEU A 90 -2.97 12.52 -13.12
C LEU A 90 -3.60 11.66 -12.03
N GLY A 91 -4.29 12.28 -11.06
CA GLY A 91 -4.93 11.56 -9.97
C GLY A 91 -5.97 10.56 -10.48
N GLU A 92 -6.80 10.94 -11.45
CA GLU A 92 -7.80 10.06 -12.06
C GLU A 92 -7.15 8.87 -12.79
N ALA A 93 -6.05 9.09 -13.50
CA ALA A 93 -5.31 8.02 -14.16
C ALA A 93 -4.80 6.96 -13.17
N PHE A 94 -4.23 7.37 -12.04
CA PHE A 94 -3.75 6.44 -11.02
C PHE A 94 -4.87 5.81 -10.19
N VAL A 95 -5.96 6.54 -9.90
CA VAL A 95 -7.15 5.94 -9.28
C VAL A 95 -7.70 4.82 -10.16
N SER A 96 -7.79 5.04 -11.48
CA SER A 96 -8.25 4.01 -12.42
C SER A 96 -7.35 2.77 -12.44
N LEU A 97 -6.02 2.95 -12.45
CA LEU A 97 -5.07 1.82 -12.39
C LEU A 97 -5.20 1.04 -11.09
N ILE A 98 -5.35 1.73 -9.95
CA ILE A 98 -5.51 1.09 -8.64
C ILE A 98 -6.86 0.34 -8.56
N ASP A 99 -7.94 0.93 -9.07
CA ASP A 99 -9.26 0.28 -9.12
C ASP A 99 -9.27 -0.95 -10.02
N GLU A 100 -8.53 -0.92 -11.14
CA GLU A 100 -8.31 -2.10 -11.97
C GLU A 100 -7.57 -3.20 -11.21
N ALA A 101 -6.47 -2.87 -10.52
CA ALA A 101 -5.72 -3.81 -9.69
C ALA A 101 -6.60 -4.48 -8.61
N PHE A 102 -7.43 -3.70 -7.92
CA PHE A 102 -8.40 -4.24 -6.96
C PHE A 102 -9.44 -5.14 -7.64
N THR A 103 -9.96 -4.73 -8.79
CA THR A 103 -10.95 -5.52 -9.54
C THR A 103 -10.35 -6.87 -9.92
N GLN A 104 -9.15 -6.89 -10.50
CA GLN A 104 -8.49 -8.11 -10.95
C GLN A 104 -8.08 -9.04 -9.80
N HIS A 105 -7.71 -8.50 -8.63
CA HIS A 105 -7.47 -9.31 -7.44
C HIS A 105 -8.78 -9.87 -6.82
N ASN A 106 -9.87 -9.09 -6.87
CA ASN A 106 -11.16 -9.49 -6.33
C ASN A 106 -11.92 -10.46 -7.24
N ASP A 107 -11.74 -10.32 -8.55
CA ASP A 107 -12.26 -11.22 -9.56
C ASP A 107 -11.72 -12.61 -9.28
N ARG A 108 -12.64 -13.48 -8.84
CA ARG A 108 -12.34 -14.80 -8.30
C ARG A 108 -11.78 -15.77 -9.33
N ILE A 109 -11.56 -15.35 -10.57
CA ILE A 109 -11.10 -16.20 -11.67
C ILE A 109 -9.81 -16.91 -11.25
N TRP A 110 -8.78 -16.22 -10.73
CA TRP A 110 -7.57 -16.93 -10.25
C TRP A 110 -7.86 -17.90 -9.09
N ARG A 111 -8.73 -17.52 -8.14
CA ARG A 111 -9.10 -18.36 -6.98
C ARG A 111 -9.90 -19.59 -7.38
N GLU A 112 -10.64 -19.52 -8.47
CA GLU A 112 -11.57 -20.55 -8.94
C GLU A 112 -10.95 -21.43 -10.03
N THR A 113 -10.22 -20.86 -10.98
CA THR A 113 -9.64 -21.58 -12.13
C THR A 113 -8.19 -22.02 -11.91
N ARG A 114 -7.45 -21.37 -10.99
CA ARG A 114 -5.99 -21.49 -10.82
C ARG A 114 -5.20 -21.30 -12.12
N GLU A 115 -5.79 -20.71 -13.14
CA GLU A 115 -5.16 -20.49 -14.43
C GLU A 115 -4.15 -19.34 -14.30
N THR A 116 -2.91 -19.70 -14.02
CA THR A 116 -1.86 -18.77 -13.59
C THR A 116 -1.33 -17.95 -14.78
N SER A 117 -1.42 -18.47 -16.01
CA SER A 117 -0.88 -17.84 -17.22
C SER A 117 -1.60 -16.55 -17.62
N THR A 118 -2.93 -16.54 -17.58
CA THR A 118 -3.74 -15.36 -17.96
C THR A 118 -3.56 -14.22 -16.96
N TYR A 119 -3.56 -14.53 -15.65
CA TYR A 119 -3.32 -13.54 -14.61
C TYR A 119 -1.89 -12.97 -14.69
N ALA A 120 -0.88 -13.84 -14.85
CA ALA A 120 0.51 -13.39 -14.99
C ALA A 120 0.70 -12.47 -16.21
N SER A 121 0.11 -12.83 -17.36
CA SER A 121 0.18 -12.00 -18.57
C SER A 121 -0.49 -10.64 -18.37
N TRP A 122 -1.63 -10.61 -17.67
CA TRP A 122 -2.27 -9.34 -17.28
C TRP A 122 -1.39 -8.53 -16.34
N ALA A 123 -0.81 -9.16 -15.30
CA ALA A 123 0.02 -8.49 -14.30
C ALA A 123 1.27 -7.84 -14.94
N GLU A 124 1.93 -8.54 -15.87
CA GLU A 124 3.05 -7.98 -16.64
C GLU A 124 2.61 -6.76 -17.46
N SER A 125 1.53 -6.88 -18.23
CA SER A 125 0.96 -5.78 -19.02
C SER A 125 0.52 -4.61 -18.15
N PHE A 126 -0.05 -4.89 -16.98
CA PHE A 126 -0.46 -3.90 -15.98
C PHE A 126 0.73 -3.11 -15.46
N LEU A 127 1.82 -3.78 -15.06
CA LEU A 127 3.03 -3.11 -14.59
C LEU A 127 3.66 -2.22 -15.66
N VAL A 128 3.66 -2.64 -16.93
CA VAL A 128 4.12 -1.81 -18.05
C VAL A 128 3.28 -0.53 -18.15
N ARG A 129 1.95 -0.62 -18.04
CA ARG A 129 1.06 0.56 -18.05
C ARG A 129 1.28 1.47 -16.86
N VAL A 130 1.52 0.92 -15.66
CA VAL A 130 1.87 1.71 -14.47
C VAL A 130 3.17 2.48 -14.71
N GLN A 131 4.22 1.82 -15.21
CA GLN A 131 5.50 2.47 -15.51
C GLN A 131 5.35 3.56 -16.58
N GLN A 132 4.58 3.30 -17.64
CA GLN A 132 4.27 4.28 -18.67
C GLN A 132 3.50 5.49 -18.10
N ALA A 133 2.55 5.26 -17.19
CA ALA A 133 1.82 6.34 -16.52
C ALA A 133 2.75 7.17 -15.64
N ILE A 134 3.64 6.54 -14.86
CA ILE A 134 4.65 7.25 -14.05
C ILE A 134 5.52 8.12 -14.95
N SER A 135 6.05 7.59 -16.04
CA SER A 135 6.89 8.34 -16.99
C SER A 135 6.12 9.53 -17.60
N THR A 136 4.90 9.28 -18.08
CA THR A 136 4.03 10.29 -18.72
C THR A 136 3.72 11.47 -17.80
N TRP A 137 3.55 11.22 -16.50
CA TRP A 137 3.09 12.22 -15.53
C TRP A 137 4.22 12.85 -14.70
N SER A 138 5.42 12.24 -14.63
CA SER A 138 6.51 12.70 -13.76
C SER A 138 6.91 14.15 -13.97
N THR A 139 6.94 14.64 -15.22
CA THR A 139 7.30 16.04 -15.53
C THR A 139 6.17 17.03 -15.34
N LYS A 140 4.93 16.55 -15.15
CA LYS A 140 3.70 17.34 -14.98
C LYS A 140 3.17 17.32 -13.55
N ALA A 141 3.75 16.48 -12.70
CA ALA A 141 3.31 16.29 -11.32
C ALA A 141 3.69 17.51 -10.47
N GLY A 142 2.74 18.00 -9.68
CA GLY A 142 3.04 18.92 -8.59
C GLY A 142 3.78 18.20 -7.46
N HIS A 143 4.24 18.93 -6.43
CA HIS A 143 5.06 18.36 -5.36
C HIS A 143 4.45 17.10 -4.71
N VAL A 144 3.18 17.15 -4.30
CA VAL A 144 2.49 16.03 -3.64
C VAL A 144 2.40 14.81 -4.57
N ALA A 145 1.92 14.99 -5.80
CA ALA A 145 1.83 13.92 -6.77
C ALA A 145 3.21 13.35 -7.12
N GLY A 146 4.23 14.21 -7.24
CA GLY A 146 5.61 13.81 -7.54
C GLY A 146 6.20 12.90 -6.46
N LEU A 147 5.88 13.13 -5.17
CA LEU A 147 6.28 12.23 -4.08
C LEU A 147 5.62 10.85 -4.21
N LEU A 148 4.33 10.79 -4.58
CA LEU A 148 3.63 9.53 -4.83
C LEU A 148 4.24 8.77 -6.01
N LEU A 149 4.50 9.46 -7.14
CA LEU A 149 5.13 8.85 -8.31
C LEU A 149 6.54 8.35 -8.00
N LYS A 150 7.32 9.11 -7.21
CA LYS A 150 8.63 8.68 -6.73
C LYS A 150 8.52 7.42 -5.86
N SER A 151 7.57 7.38 -4.91
CA SER A 151 7.36 6.20 -4.06
C SER A 151 6.94 4.97 -4.89
N LEU A 152 6.02 5.14 -5.84
CA LEU A 152 5.61 4.08 -6.75
C LEU A 152 6.77 3.50 -7.56
N ARG A 153 7.68 4.35 -8.03
CA ARG A 153 8.88 3.93 -8.76
C ARG A 153 9.89 3.24 -7.82
N ASP A 154 10.29 3.92 -6.76
CA ASP A 154 11.40 3.49 -5.89
C ASP A 154 11.02 2.25 -5.06
N LYS A 155 9.73 2.10 -4.73
CA LYS A 155 9.18 0.99 -3.93
C LYS A 155 8.23 0.09 -4.74
N SER A 156 8.41 0.02 -6.07
CA SER A 156 7.52 -0.73 -6.98
C SER A 156 7.27 -2.17 -6.51
N HIS A 157 8.34 -2.89 -6.12
CA HIS A 157 8.26 -4.27 -5.60
C HIS A 157 7.47 -4.41 -4.29
N GLN A 158 7.25 -3.33 -3.55
CA GLN A 158 6.45 -3.32 -2.31
C GLN A 158 5.01 -2.92 -2.60
N TRP A 159 4.77 -2.02 -3.54
CA TRP A 159 3.42 -1.63 -3.95
C TRP A 159 2.69 -2.74 -4.69
N TRP A 160 3.42 -3.49 -5.53
CA TRP A 160 2.83 -4.45 -6.45
C TRP A 160 3.16 -5.91 -6.11
N TYR A 161 3.59 -6.20 -4.88
CA TYR A 161 4.00 -7.54 -4.45
C TYR A 161 2.89 -8.61 -4.67
N PHE A 162 1.63 -8.24 -4.45
CA PHE A 162 0.48 -9.13 -4.66
C PHE A 162 0.31 -9.61 -6.11
N LEU A 163 0.90 -8.94 -7.11
CA LEU A 163 0.83 -9.37 -8.50
C LEU A 163 1.59 -10.68 -8.73
N ASP A 164 2.70 -10.89 -8.03
CA ASP A 164 3.45 -12.15 -8.07
C ASP A 164 2.96 -13.13 -6.99
N HIS A 165 2.29 -12.60 -5.96
CA HIS A 165 1.82 -13.34 -4.79
C HIS A 165 0.34 -13.06 -4.49
N PRO A 166 -0.60 -13.54 -5.32
CA PRO A 166 -2.03 -13.21 -5.25
C PRO A 166 -2.75 -13.71 -3.98
N GLN A 167 -2.09 -14.54 -3.18
CA GLN A 167 -2.55 -14.89 -1.83
C GLN A 167 -2.41 -13.74 -0.81
N VAL A 168 -1.59 -12.73 -1.12
CA VAL A 168 -1.43 -11.53 -0.29
C VAL A 168 -2.42 -10.48 -0.77
N PRO A 169 -3.30 -9.96 0.11
CA PRO A 169 -4.24 -8.92 -0.29
C PRO A 169 -3.51 -7.60 -0.60
N PRO A 170 -3.97 -6.82 -1.59
CA PRO A 170 -3.41 -5.50 -1.93
C PRO A 170 -3.71 -4.42 -0.89
N ASP A 171 -4.57 -4.69 0.10
CA ASP A 171 -4.90 -3.80 1.19
C ASP A 171 -4.56 -4.38 2.57
N ASN A 172 -4.56 -3.53 3.59
CA ASN A 172 -4.36 -3.91 4.99
C ASN A 172 -5.69 -3.91 5.78
N ASN A 173 -6.83 -4.13 5.13
CA ASN A 173 -8.18 -4.00 5.74
C ASN A 173 -8.37 -4.81 7.04
N ARG A 174 -7.64 -5.92 7.23
CA ARG A 174 -7.70 -6.71 8.48
C ARG A 174 -7.17 -5.96 9.70
N ALA A 175 -6.25 -5.00 9.50
CA ALA A 175 -5.71 -4.16 10.57
C ALA A 175 -6.47 -2.83 10.72
N GLU A 176 -7.17 -2.36 9.68
CA GLU A 176 -8.02 -1.16 9.73
C GLU A 176 -9.45 -1.44 10.30
N ARG A 177 -9.80 -2.69 10.62
CA ARG A 177 -11.15 -3.11 11.07
C ARG A 177 -11.19 -3.58 12.52
#